data_AF-A0A133VGL5-F1
#
_entry.id   AF-A0A133VGL5-F1
#
_cell.length_a   1.000
_cell.length_b   1.000
_cell.length_c   1.000
_cell.angle_alpha   90.00
_cell.angle_beta   90.00
_cell.angle_gamma   90.00
#
_symmetry.space_group_name_H-M   'P 1'
#
loop_
_entity.id
_entity.type
_entity.pdbx_description
1 polymer ?
#
loop_
_entity_poly.entity_id
_entity_poly.type
_entity_poly.pdbx_seq_one_letter_code
_entity_poly.pdbx_strand_id
1 'polypeptide(L)'
;MQDSEDQEPDKGEIIEEYYNLKMKQALEPLYRKFQKWDKGEMDHSEISEAIHECHKEMQKIHSIFNSGTDFLMKLIEANDDMPYDREGNRTD
;
A
#
# COMPACT_ATOMS: atom_id res chain seq x y z
N MET A 1 -18.73 -1.38 37.24
CA MET A 1 -18.18 -2.14 36.11
C MET A 1 -19.07 -1.78 34.95
N GLN A 2 -18.65 -0.79 34.18
CA GLN A 2 -19.45 -0.24 33.10
C GLN A 2 -19.07 -1.00 31.85
N ASP A 3 -20.09 -1.54 31.20
CA ASP A 3 -20.00 -2.42 30.04
C ASP A 3 -19.02 -1.84 29.02
N SER A 4 -18.02 -2.65 28.65
CA SER A 4 -17.20 -2.43 27.47
C SER A 4 -18.12 -2.57 26.27
N GLU A 5 -18.73 -1.44 25.87
CA GLU A 5 -19.32 -1.31 24.54
C GLU A 5 -18.24 -1.69 23.55
N ASP A 6 -18.42 -2.82 22.86
CA ASP A 6 -17.74 -3.12 21.61
C ASP A 6 -18.12 -2.00 20.63
N GLN A 7 -17.39 -0.88 20.69
CA GLN A 7 -17.49 0.16 19.69
C GLN A 7 -17.01 -0.46 18.38
N GLU A 8 -17.90 -0.51 17.39
CA GLU A 8 -17.49 -0.83 16.02
C GLU A 8 -16.29 0.06 15.68
N PRO A 9 -15.17 -0.52 15.20
CA PRO A 9 -13.97 0.24 14.90
C PRO A 9 -14.33 1.36 13.93
N ASP A 10 -13.79 2.55 14.18
CA ASP A 10 -14.03 3.70 13.31
C ASP A 10 -13.58 3.32 11.89
N LYS A 11 -14.43 3.55 10.90
CA LYS A 11 -14.10 3.33 9.48
C LYS A 11 -12.80 4.05 9.11
N GLY A 12 -12.51 5.19 9.74
CA GLY A 12 -11.24 5.90 9.61
C GLY A 12 -10.05 5.05 10.04
N GLU A 13 -10.11 4.41 11.21
CA GLU A 13 -9.04 3.55 11.74
C GLU A 13 -8.82 2.31 10.85
N ILE A 14 -9.90 1.66 10.40
CA ILE A 14 -9.84 0.50 9.50
C ILE A 14 -9.13 0.88 8.19
N ILE A 15 -9.51 2.03 7.61
CA ILE A 15 -8.90 2.53 6.38
C ILE A 15 -7.42 2.87 6.60
N GLU A 16 -7.07 3.50 7.73
CA GLU A 16 -5.68 3.85 8.04
C GLU A 16 -4.81 2.60 8.25
N GLU A 17 -5.30 1.60 8.97
CA GLU A 17 -4.59 0.32 9.14
C GLU A 17 -4.36 -0.38 7.82
N TYR A 18 -5.39 -0.44 6.97
CA TYR A 18 -5.28 -1.03 5.64
C TYR A 18 -4.32 -0.23 4.74
N TYR A 19 -4.32 1.10 4.84
CA TYR A 19 -3.38 1.94 4.11
C TYR A 19 -1.94 1.66 4.53
N ASN A 20 -1.69 1.62 5.84
CA ASN A 20 -0.39 1.27 6.40
C ASN A 20 0.08 -0.12 5.95
N LEU A 21 -0.83 -1.10 5.89
CA LEU A 21 -0.52 -2.43 5.37
C LEU A 21 -0.09 -2.38 3.90
N LYS A 22 -0.85 -1.72 3.03
CA LYS A 22 -0.52 -1.61 1.60
C LYS A 22 0.80 -0.87 1.36
N MET A 23 1.07 0.19 2.12
CA MET A 23 2.36 0.91 2.05
C MET A 23 3.53 0.02 2.47
N LYS A 24 3.39 -0.75 3.56
CA LYS A 24 4.42 -1.72 3.98
C LYS A 24 4.67 -2.76 2.89
N GLN A 25 3.62 -3.30 2.27
CA GLN A 25 3.74 -4.26 1.18
C GLN A 25 4.47 -3.69 -0.05
N ALA A 26 4.22 -2.42 -0.41
CA ALA A 26 4.91 -1.77 -1.51
C ALA A 26 6.38 -1.43 -1.22
N LEU A 27 6.70 -1.09 0.04
CA LEU A 27 8.05 -0.71 0.47
C LEU A 27 8.97 -1.91 0.75
N GLU A 28 8.41 -3.04 1.20
CA GLU A 28 9.18 -4.24 1.58
C GLU A 28 10.11 -4.76 0.44
N PRO A 29 9.67 -4.84 -0.84
CA PRO A 29 10.56 -5.19 -1.94
C PRO A 29 11.71 -4.19 -2.12
N LEU A 30 11.45 -2.89 -1.98
CA LEU A 30 12.48 -1.85 -2.09
C LEU A 30 13.50 -1.97 -0.95
N TYR A 31 13.02 -2.21 0.28
CA TYR A 31 13.90 -2.44 1.43
C TYR A 31 14.87 -3.60 1.21
N ARG A 32 14.38 -4.74 0.69
CA ARG A 32 15.24 -5.89 0.34
C ARG A 32 16.27 -5.56 -0.73
N LYS A 33 15.93 -4.69 -1.69
CA LYS A 33 16.87 -4.23 -2.71
C LYS A 33 17.93 -3.29 -2.13
N PHE A 34 17.56 -2.40 -1.21
CA PHE A 34 18.54 -1.60 -0.46
C PHE A 34 19.54 -2.46 0.31
N GLN A 35 19.09 -3.55 0.95
CA GLN A 35 19.98 -4.48 1.64
C GLN A 35 20.98 -5.17 0.70
N LYS A 36 20.63 -5.39 -0.57
CA LYS A 36 21.55 -5.94 -1.58
C LYS A 36 22.52 -4.89 -2.09
N TRP A 37 22.03 -3.68 -2.33
CA TRP A 37 22.85 -2.54 -2.75
C TRP A 37 23.92 -2.21 -1.69
N ASP A 38 23.57 -2.20 -0.40
CA ASP A 38 24.50 -1.99 0.71
C ASP A 38 25.65 -3.03 0.74
N LYS A 39 25.38 -4.26 0.28
CA LYS A 39 26.38 -5.33 0.15
C LYS A 39 27.19 -5.27 -1.15
N GLY A 40 26.91 -4.33 -2.04
CA GLY A 40 27.49 -4.26 -3.38
C GLY A 40 27.01 -5.35 -4.34
N GLU A 41 25.90 -6.03 -4.02
CA GLU A 41 25.28 -7.06 -4.88
C GLU A 41 24.38 -6.46 -5.97
N MET A 42 24.22 -5.14 -5.96
CA MET A 42 23.36 -4.37 -6.86
C MET A 42 24.05 -3.06 -7.18
N ASP A 43 23.98 -2.62 -8.44
CA ASP A 43 24.57 -1.37 -8.85
C ASP A 43 23.62 -0.17 -8.66
N HIS A 44 24.16 1.04 -8.87
CA HIS A 44 23.41 2.28 -8.76
C HIS A 44 22.20 2.33 -9.72
N SER A 45 22.33 1.79 -10.93
CA SER A 45 21.26 1.84 -11.94
C SER A 45 20.09 0.94 -11.54
N GLU A 46 20.39 -0.25 -11.01
CA GLU A 46 19.39 -1.21 -10.54
C GLU A 46 18.61 -0.69 -9.33
N ILE A 47 19.29 -0.08 -8.35
CA ILE A 47 18.60 0.50 -7.18
C ILE A 47 17.81 1.76 -7.57
N SER A 48 18.31 2.57 -8.50
CA SER A 48 17.58 3.74 -9.00
C SER A 48 16.27 3.34 -9.68
N GLU A 49 16.29 2.29 -10.52
CA GLU A 49 15.08 1.78 -11.16
C GLU A 49 14.11 1.20 -10.14
N ALA A 50 14.63 0.48 -9.13
CA ALA A 50 13.80 -0.03 -8.05
C ALA A 50 13.08 1.07 -7.25
N ILE A 51 13.74 2.20 -7.02
CA ILE A 51 13.14 3.37 -6.37
C ILE A 51 12.02 3.95 -7.25
N HIS A 52 12.24 4.09 -8.56
CA HIS A 52 11.20 4.58 -9.48
C HIS A 52 9.96 3.68 -9.50
N GLU A 53 10.15 2.37 -9.58
CA GLU A 53 9.03 1.42 -9.57
C GLU A 53 8.26 1.44 -8.26
N CYS A 54 8.95 1.52 -7.13
CA CYS A 54 8.31 1.68 -5.82
C CYS A 54 7.52 3.00 -5.74
N HIS A 55 8.09 4.09 -6.25
CA HIS A 55 7.42 5.39 -6.27
C HIS A 55 6.12 5.38 -7.08
N LYS A 56 6.12 4.74 -8.27
CA LYS A 56 4.90 4.56 -9.08
C LYS A 56 3.84 3.79 -8.31
N GLU A 57 4.23 2.73 -7.61
CA GLU A 57 3.29 1.92 -6.84
C GLU A 57 2.71 2.71 -5.65
N MET A 58 3.55 3.43 -4.91
CA MET A 58 3.08 4.33 -3.86
C MET A 58 2.11 5.38 -4.39
N GLN A 59 2.35 5.97 -5.58
CA GLN A 59 1.42 6.92 -6.19
C GLN A 59 0.04 6.31 -6.46
N LYS A 60 -0.03 5.06 -6.92
CA LYS A 60 -1.32 4.38 -7.12
C LYS A 60 -2.04 4.14 -5.81
N ILE A 61 -1.31 3.68 -4.79
CA ILE A 61 -1.87 3.51 -3.45
C ILE A 61 -2.45 4.84 -2.97
N HIS A 62 -1.68 5.92 -3.00
CA HIS A 62 -2.15 7.25 -2.66
C HIS A 62 -3.40 7.68 -3.45
N SER A 63 -3.43 7.41 -4.76
CA SER A 63 -4.59 7.75 -5.61
C SER A 63 -5.85 6.99 -5.19
N ILE A 64 -5.73 5.71 -4.83
CA ILE A 64 -6.87 4.92 -4.35
C ILE A 64 -7.36 5.45 -3.01
N PHE A 65 -6.47 5.70 -2.06
CA PHE A 65 -6.84 6.19 -0.72
C PHE A 65 -7.38 7.62 -0.70
N ASN A 66 -7.27 8.36 -1.81
CA ASN A 66 -7.96 9.63 -2.03
C ASN A 66 -9.42 9.46 -2.52
N SER A 67 -9.93 8.22 -2.62
CA SER A 67 -11.31 7.90 -2.95
C SER A 67 -12.24 8.05 -1.74
N GLY A 68 -13.55 8.02 -1.96
CA GLY A 68 -14.54 8.10 -0.88
C GLY A 68 -14.49 6.90 0.08
N THR A 69 -14.79 7.15 1.35
CA THR A 69 -14.81 6.16 2.45
C THR A 69 -15.61 4.90 2.10
N ASP A 70 -16.79 5.03 1.50
CA ASP A 70 -17.63 3.87 1.16
C ASP A 70 -17.00 2.98 0.08
N PHE A 71 -16.22 3.54 -0.83
CA PHE A 71 -15.47 2.76 -1.82
C PHE A 71 -14.30 2.02 -1.15
N LEU A 72 -13.57 2.71 -0.28
CA LEU A 72 -12.45 2.11 0.45
C LEU A 72 -12.91 0.97 1.37
N MET A 73 -14.03 1.13 2.07
CA MET A 73 -14.59 0.05 2.89
C MET A 73 -14.96 -1.17 2.05
N LYS A 74 -15.57 -0.99 0.88
CA LYS A 74 -15.87 -2.12 -0.03
C LYS A 74 -14.61 -2.83 -0.54
N LEU A 75 -13.55 -2.07 -0.85
CA LEU A 75 -12.27 -2.63 -1.27
C LEU A 75 -11.66 -3.48 -0.14
N ILE A 76 -11.71 -2.97 1.09
CA ILE A 76 -11.20 -3.65 2.29
C ILE A 76 -12.01 -4.93 2.56
N GLU A 77 -13.33 -4.86 2.53
CA GLU A 77 -14.24 -6.00 2.75
C GLU A 77 -14.07 -7.09 1.69
N ALA A 78 -13.87 -6.71 0.43
CA ALA A 78 -13.63 -7.66 -0.66
C ALA A 78 -12.27 -8.37 -0.55
N ASN A 79 -11.36 -7.86 0.29
CA ASN A 79 -9.93 -8.21 0.30
C ASN A 79 -9.35 -8.20 -1.14
N ASP A 80 -9.90 -7.35 -2.00
CA ASP A 80 -9.50 -7.26 -3.39
C ASP A 80 -8.13 -6.57 -3.46
N ASP A 81 -7.32 -7.02 -4.41
CA ASP A 81 -6.12 -6.26 -4.76
C ASP A 81 -6.50 -4.94 -5.42
N MET A 82 -5.56 -4.00 -5.43
CA MET A 82 -5.80 -2.69 -6.03
C MET A 82 -6.23 -2.87 -7.49
N PRO A 83 -7.35 -2.26 -7.92
CA PRO A 83 -7.93 -2.51 -9.24
C PRO A 83 -7.16 -1.78 -10.36
N TYR A 84 -5.84 -1.58 -10.20
CA TYR A 84 -5.00 -0.90 -11.15
C TYR A 84 -3.74 -1.72 -11.44
N ASP A 85 -3.37 -1.79 -12.72
CA ASP A 85 -2.18 -2.51 -13.18
C ASP A 85 -0.88 -1.74 -12.90
N ARG A 86 0.26 -2.28 -13.36
CA ARG A 86 1.58 -1.65 -13.20
C ARG A 86 1.67 -0.27 -13.87
N GLU A 87 0.82 0.02 -14.84
CA GLU A 87 0.76 1.26 -15.61
C GLU A 87 -0.28 2.26 -15.08
N GLY A 88 -1.08 1.87 -14.07
CA GLY A 88 -2.12 2.71 -13.48
C GLY A 88 -3.45 2.66 -14.25
N ASN A 89 -3.64 1.68 -15.13
CA ASN A 89 -4.91 1.43 -15.79
C ASN A 89 -5.80 0.55 -14.93
N ARG A 90 -7.11 0.74 -14.99
CA ARG A 90 -8.08 -0.05 -14.23
C ARG A 90 -8.10 -1.50 -14.74
N THR A 91 -8.14 -2.49 -13.86
CA THR A 91 -8.06 -3.94 -14.19
C THR A 91 -9.41 -4.63 -14.31
N ASP A 92 -10.51 -3.88 -14.50
CA ASP A 92 -11.87 -4.40 -14.70
C ASP A 92 -12.34 -4.38 -16.17
#